data_AF-A0A8H7KXQ7-F1
#
_entry.id   AF-A0A8H7KXQ7-F1
#
_cell.length_a   1.000
_cell.length_b   1.000
_cell.length_c   1.000
_cell.angle_alpha   90.00
_cell.angle_beta   90.00
_cell.angle_gamma   90.00
#
_symmetry.space_group_name_H-M   'P 1'
#
loop_
_entity.id
_entity.type
_entity.pdbx_description
1 polymer ?
#
loop_
_entity_poly.entity_id
_entity_poly.type
_entity_poly.pdbx_seq_one_letter_code
_entity_poly.pdbx_strand_id
1 'polypeptide(L)'
;MSTLEMQSRATPEIRNIAQFLRGSGSGMKIKVGALNGKRIDYFKGKSAVKALLSPAYAKLKGVPKITSEEEAQAVLVNSMPFAFFLRVDRGAPSGSSSSSPKTITINQMQMFKPEEYYAWFYEGSQWTTYAGGMLMVAIMLAGVMFPLWPPTMRLGVWYLSIACLGLIGVFFGIAILRLIFYIITVVVASPGIWVFPKLFADVGFVESFIPLWEWDLPKKKTKKTRKGKEKAKGSAEKLASGGAFIEEVDDSGVSGSSRPQSRTATVEDVPEE
;
A
#
# COMPACT_ATOMS: atom_id res chain seq x y z
N MET A 1 -23.67 -26.99 -8.39
CA MET A 1 -23.94 -25.60 -8.01
C MET A 1 -22.63 -24.85 -8.03
N SER A 2 -22.59 -23.69 -8.67
CA SER A 2 -21.42 -22.81 -8.63
C SER A 2 -21.27 -22.20 -7.23
N THR A 3 -20.06 -21.76 -6.87
CA THR A 3 -19.84 -21.04 -5.59
C THR A 3 -20.70 -19.78 -5.52
N LEU A 4 -20.92 -19.09 -6.64
CA LEU A 4 -21.77 -17.90 -6.73
C LEU A 4 -23.22 -18.19 -6.36
N GLU A 5 -23.77 -19.32 -6.82
CA GLU A 5 -25.13 -19.74 -6.44
C GLU A 5 -25.26 -20.09 -4.96
N MET A 6 -24.20 -20.61 -4.34
CA MET A 6 -24.19 -20.87 -2.90
C MET A 6 -24.14 -19.55 -2.12
N GLN A 7 -23.29 -18.61 -2.55
CA GLN A 7 -23.13 -17.29 -1.92
C GLN A 7 -24.42 -16.44 -2.02
N SER A 8 -25.19 -16.59 -3.11
CA SER A 8 -26.46 -15.87 -3.29
C SER A 8 -27.59 -16.35 -2.37
N ARG A 9 -27.43 -17.49 -1.70
CA ARG A 9 -28.37 -18.00 -0.68
C ARG A 9 -28.05 -17.54 0.74
N ALA A 10 -26.88 -16.94 0.97
CA ALA A 10 -26.48 -16.46 2.28
C ALA A 10 -27.37 -15.33 2.79
N THR A 11 -27.64 -15.32 4.10
CA THR A 11 -28.33 -14.19 4.73
C THR A 11 -27.46 -12.93 4.67
N PRO A 12 -28.06 -11.72 4.72
CA PRO A 12 -27.31 -10.47 4.72
C PRO A 12 -26.26 -10.41 5.83
N GLU A 13 -26.55 -10.96 7.01
CA GLU A 13 -25.63 -11.01 8.13
C GLU A 13 -24.36 -11.80 7.81
N ILE A 14 -24.50 -13.00 7.25
CA ILE A 14 -23.36 -13.86 6.89
C ILE A 14 -22.52 -13.22 5.78
N ARG A 15 -23.16 -12.54 4.83
CA ARG A 15 -22.45 -11.78 3.78
C ARG A 15 -21.65 -10.62 4.37
N ASN A 16 -22.22 -9.87 5.31
CA ASN A 16 -21.53 -8.77 5.98
C ASN A 16 -20.30 -9.28 6.75
N ILE A 17 -20.41 -10.45 7.37
CA ILE A 17 -19.28 -11.10 8.06
C ILE A 17 -18.20 -11.50 7.06
N ALA A 18 -18.56 -12.16 5.96
CA ALA A 18 -17.62 -12.53 4.91
C ALA A 18 -16.94 -11.30 4.28
N GLN A 19 -17.70 -10.22 4.07
CA GLN A 19 -17.19 -8.94 3.56
C GLN A 19 -16.23 -8.27 4.54
N PHE A 20 -16.55 -8.25 5.84
CA PHE A 20 -15.64 -7.74 6.86
C PHE A 20 -14.34 -8.54 6.90
N LEU A 21 -14.44 -9.88 6.93
CA LEU A 21 -13.29 -10.77 6.96
C LEU A 21 -12.41 -10.64 5.70
N ARG A 22 -13.02 -10.43 4.53
CA ARG A 22 -12.28 -10.17 3.28
C ARG A 22 -11.65 -8.76 3.25
N GLY A 23 -12.25 -7.80 3.94
CA GLY A 23 -11.81 -6.42 3.99
C GLY A 23 -10.54 -6.20 4.82
N SER A 24 -9.85 -5.09 4.55
CA SER A 24 -8.65 -4.66 5.29
C SER A 24 -8.91 -4.37 6.76
N GLY A 25 -10.16 -4.05 7.14
CA GLY A 25 -10.57 -3.79 8.51
C GLY A 25 -10.53 -5.01 9.44
N SER A 26 -10.40 -6.23 8.90
CA SER A 26 -10.30 -7.46 9.70
C SER A 26 -8.94 -7.65 10.39
N GLY A 27 -7.89 -6.98 9.91
CA GLY A 27 -6.53 -7.14 10.43
C GLY A 27 -5.95 -8.56 10.26
N MET A 28 -6.54 -9.39 9.41
CA MET A 28 -6.10 -10.76 9.20
C MET A 28 -4.85 -10.85 8.30
N LYS A 29 -3.97 -11.79 8.63
CA LYS A 29 -2.83 -12.12 7.76
C LYS A 29 -3.29 -12.99 6.60
N ILE A 30 -3.46 -12.37 5.43
CA ILE A 30 -3.77 -13.05 4.17
C ILE A 30 -2.46 -13.50 3.51
N LYS A 31 -2.44 -14.72 2.97
CA LYS A 31 -1.31 -15.30 2.23
C LYS A 31 -1.77 -15.74 0.85
N VAL A 32 -0.85 -15.79 -0.11
CA VAL A 32 -1.14 -16.23 -1.48
C VAL A 32 -0.70 -17.68 -1.65
N GLY A 33 -1.61 -18.52 -2.13
CA GLY A 33 -1.37 -19.93 -2.47
C GLY A 33 -1.67 -20.19 -3.95
N ALA A 34 -1.27 -21.35 -4.44
CA ALA A 34 -1.56 -21.82 -5.79
C ALA A 34 -2.56 -22.98 -5.72
N LEU A 35 -3.76 -22.79 -6.25
CA LEU A 35 -4.79 -23.82 -6.37
C LEU A 35 -5.00 -24.10 -7.86
N ASN A 36 -4.67 -25.31 -8.31
CA ASN A 36 -4.79 -25.70 -9.72
C ASN A 36 -4.10 -24.71 -10.69
N GLY A 37 -2.93 -24.20 -10.30
CA GLY A 37 -2.17 -23.19 -11.06
C GLY A 37 -2.68 -21.75 -10.93
N LYS A 38 -3.86 -21.52 -10.34
CA LYS A 38 -4.38 -20.17 -10.07
C LYS A 38 -3.91 -19.66 -8.71
N ARG A 39 -3.49 -18.39 -8.64
CA ARG A 39 -3.21 -17.71 -7.37
C ARG A 39 -4.51 -17.43 -6.63
N ILE A 40 -4.57 -17.84 -5.37
CA ILE A 40 -5.73 -17.64 -4.52
C ILE A 40 -5.28 -17.26 -3.11
N ASP A 41 -6.02 -16.35 -2.51
CA ASP A 41 -5.74 -15.91 -1.16
C ASP A 41 -6.23 -16.94 -0.15
N TYR A 42 -5.46 -17.18 0.89
CA TYR A 42 -5.86 -18.04 2.00
C TYR A 42 -5.41 -17.45 3.34
N PHE A 43 -6.07 -17.88 4.40
CA PHE A 43 -5.84 -17.45 5.77
C PHE A 43 -5.88 -18.64 6.73
N LYS A 44 -5.46 -18.42 7.98
CA LYS A 44 -5.56 -19.44 9.05
C LYS A 44 -6.85 -19.22 9.85
N GLY A 45 -7.58 -20.28 10.18
CA GLY A 45 -8.87 -20.19 10.89
C GLY A 45 -8.81 -19.39 12.20
N LYS A 46 -7.75 -19.58 13.00
CA LYS A 46 -7.46 -18.80 14.21
C LYS A 46 -7.42 -17.29 13.97
N SER A 47 -6.95 -16.85 12.80
CA SER A 47 -6.93 -15.44 12.44
C SER A 47 -8.34 -14.88 12.23
N ALA A 48 -9.25 -15.69 11.68
CA ALA A 48 -10.65 -15.29 11.49
C ALA A 48 -11.39 -15.20 12.81
N VAL A 49 -11.19 -16.17 13.71
CA VAL A 49 -11.74 -16.12 15.07
C VAL A 49 -11.27 -14.85 15.79
N LYS A 50 -9.98 -14.54 15.74
CA LYS A 50 -9.43 -13.30 16.32
C LYS A 50 -10.00 -12.02 15.67
N ALA A 51 -10.25 -12.05 14.36
CA ALA A 51 -10.84 -10.91 13.65
C ALA A 51 -12.29 -10.67 14.08
N LEU A 52 -13.07 -11.72 14.31
CA LEU A 52 -14.45 -11.61 14.82
C LEU A 52 -14.51 -11.08 16.26
N LEU A 53 -13.50 -11.37 17.09
CA LEU A 53 -13.37 -10.81 18.44
C LEU A 53 -12.77 -9.39 18.47
N SER A 54 -12.46 -8.82 17.31
CA SER A 54 -11.82 -7.50 17.24
C SER A 54 -12.81 -6.36 17.51
N PRO A 55 -12.35 -5.22 18.04
CA PRO A 55 -13.20 -4.04 18.20
C PRO A 55 -13.69 -3.47 16.86
N ALA A 56 -13.04 -3.81 15.75
CA ALA A 56 -13.50 -3.44 14.42
C ALA A 56 -14.79 -4.18 14.05
N TYR A 57 -14.90 -5.46 14.41
CA TYR A 57 -16.11 -6.25 14.21
C TYR A 57 -17.27 -5.73 15.07
N ALA A 58 -17.00 -5.38 16.33
CA ALA A 58 -18.01 -4.86 17.27
C ALA A 58 -18.70 -3.57 16.80
N LYS A 59 -18.06 -2.81 15.90
CA LYS A 59 -18.61 -1.56 15.32
C LYS A 59 -19.52 -1.80 14.11
N LEU A 60 -19.54 -3.02 13.56
CA LEU A 60 -20.35 -3.35 12.39
C LEU A 60 -21.83 -3.41 12.76
N LYS A 61 -22.67 -2.96 11.82
CA LYS A 61 -24.13 -3.07 11.91
C LYS A 61 -24.61 -4.24 11.06
N GLY A 62 -25.68 -4.91 11.48
CA GLY A 62 -26.25 -6.04 10.73
C GLY A 62 -25.36 -7.28 10.74
N VAL A 63 -24.68 -7.52 11.87
CA VAL A 63 -23.94 -8.75 12.16
C VAL A 63 -24.28 -9.20 13.60
N PRO A 64 -24.22 -10.51 13.89
CA PRO A 64 -24.38 -11.01 15.26
C PRO A 64 -23.32 -10.43 16.18
N LYS A 65 -23.70 -10.12 17.43
CA LYS A 65 -22.73 -9.75 18.46
C LYS A 65 -22.00 -11.01 18.89
N ILE A 66 -20.68 -10.98 18.81
CA ILE A 66 -19.81 -12.10 19.17
C ILE A 66 -18.99 -11.66 20.37
N THR A 67 -19.10 -12.41 21.48
CA THR A 67 -18.38 -12.12 22.72
C THR A 67 -17.48 -13.27 23.16
N SER A 68 -17.84 -14.50 22.81
CA SER A 68 -17.02 -15.70 23.07
C SER A 68 -16.33 -16.24 21.81
N GLU A 69 -15.23 -16.97 22.03
CA GLU A 69 -14.57 -17.73 20.98
C GLU A 69 -15.50 -18.81 20.40
N GLU A 70 -16.33 -19.46 21.22
CA GLU A 70 -17.24 -20.51 20.73
C GLU A 70 -18.31 -19.94 19.79
N GLU A 71 -18.84 -18.75 20.11
CA GLU A 71 -19.80 -18.04 19.25
C GLU A 71 -19.15 -17.68 17.90
N ALA A 72 -17.90 -17.20 17.93
CA ALA A 72 -17.15 -16.88 16.72
C ALA A 72 -16.96 -18.12 15.83
N GLN A 73 -16.63 -19.26 16.44
CA GLN A 73 -16.49 -20.53 15.73
C GLN A 73 -17.83 -21.02 15.16
N ALA A 74 -18.91 -20.94 15.93
CA ALA A 74 -20.25 -21.33 15.47
C ALA A 74 -20.71 -20.51 14.26
N VAL A 75 -20.47 -19.19 14.28
CA VAL A 75 -20.76 -18.30 13.14
C VAL A 75 -19.95 -18.69 11.90
N LEU A 76 -18.65 -19.01 12.06
CA LEU A 76 -17.82 -19.46 10.95
C LEU A 76 -18.29 -20.81 10.39
N VAL A 77 -18.67 -21.75 11.25
CA VAL A 77 -19.29 -23.03 10.84
C VAL A 77 -20.56 -22.78 10.02
N ASN A 78 -21.45 -21.89 10.49
CA ASN A 78 -22.69 -21.54 9.80
C ASN A 78 -22.45 -20.86 8.45
N SER A 79 -21.29 -20.24 8.24
CA SER A 79 -20.92 -19.59 6.97
C SER A 79 -20.33 -20.56 5.92
N MET A 80 -19.86 -21.74 6.32
CA MET A 80 -19.23 -22.74 5.43
C MET A 80 -20.13 -23.22 4.28
N PRO A 81 -21.44 -23.48 4.46
CA PRO A 81 -22.31 -23.97 3.38
C PRO A 81 -22.44 -23.00 2.20
N PHE A 82 -22.15 -21.72 2.41
CA PHE A 82 -22.24 -20.69 1.37
C PHE A 82 -20.96 -20.54 0.55
N ALA A 83 -19.91 -21.31 0.85
CA ALA A 83 -18.66 -21.35 0.08
C ALA A 83 -18.01 -19.97 -0.15
N PHE A 84 -18.05 -19.06 0.84
CA PHE A 84 -17.26 -17.83 0.83
C PHE A 84 -15.77 -18.13 0.98
N PHE A 85 -15.46 -19.14 1.77
CA PHE A 85 -14.15 -19.72 1.95
C PHE A 85 -14.28 -21.23 2.12
N LEU A 86 -13.24 -21.98 1.74
CA LEU A 86 -13.21 -23.44 1.84
C LEU A 86 -11.93 -23.87 2.54
N ARG A 87 -12.02 -24.95 3.33
CA ARG A 87 -10.84 -25.56 3.97
C ARG A 87 -9.89 -26.10 2.92
N VAL A 88 -8.61 -25.79 3.09
CA VAL A 88 -7.53 -26.23 2.20
C VAL A 88 -6.38 -26.81 3.01
N ASP A 89 -5.75 -27.81 2.42
CA ASP A 89 -4.49 -28.37 2.91
C ASP A 89 -3.32 -27.67 2.19
N ARG A 90 -2.26 -27.37 2.93
CA ARG A 90 -1.06 -26.71 2.39
C ARG A 90 -0.01 -27.75 2.05
N GLY A 91 0.35 -27.81 0.77
CA GLY A 91 1.43 -28.64 0.26
C GLY A 91 2.77 -27.90 0.16
N ALA A 92 3.65 -28.49 -0.65
CA ALA A 92 4.95 -27.95 -1.00
C ALA A 92 4.84 -26.64 -1.81
N PRO A 93 5.93 -25.86 -1.92
CA PRO A 93 5.99 -24.72 -2.84
C PRO A 93 5.66 -25.16 -4.28
N SER A 94 4.88 -24.35 -5.00
CA SER A 94 4.45 -24.65 -6.38
C SER A 94 5.59 -24.50 -7.39
N GLY A 95 6.70 -23.87 -7.03
CA GLY A 95 7.88 -23.70 -7.88
C GLY A 95 9.16 -24.13 -7.19
N SER A 96 10.29 -23.92 -7.87
CA SER A 96 11.62 -24.34 -7.42
C SER A 96 12.18 -23.54 -6.23
N SER A 97 11.61 -22.37 -5.93
CA SER A 97 12.05 -21.53 -4.81
C SER A 97 11.12 -21.68 -3.60
N SER A 98 11.70 -21.57 -2.40
CA SER A 98 10.95 -21.53 -1.13
C SER A 98 10.02 -20.31 -1.00
N SER A 99 10.27 -19.26 -1.80
CA SER A 99 9.45 -18.05 -1.91
C SER A 99 8.23 -18.24 -2.83
N SER A 100 8.20 -19.31 -3.64
CA SER A 100 7.07 -19.57 -4.52
C SER A 100 5.78 -19.86 -3.71
N PRO A 101 4.59 -19.48 -4.24
CA PRO A 101 3.33 -19.72 -3.55
C PRO A 101 3.17 -21.21 -3.23
N LYS A 102 2.69 -21.51 -2.02
CA LYS A 102 2.44 -22.89 -1.62
C LYS A 102 1.28 -23.46 -2.42
N THR A 103 1.44 -24.68 -2.93
CA THR A 103 0.33 -25.43 -3.52
C THR A 103 -0.69 -25.69 -2.43
N ILE A 104 -1.95 -25.36 -2.69
CA ILE A 104 -3.05 -25.63 -1.79
C ILE A 104 -4.06 -26.53 -2.49
N THR A 105 -4.61 -27.49 -1.75
CA THR A 105 -5.60 -28.44 -2.25
C THR A 105 -6.86 -28.33 -1.42
N ILE A 106 -8.03 -28.38 -2.06
CA ILE A 106 -9.31 -28.33 -1.33
C ILE A 106 -9.47 -29.63 -0.56
N ASN A 107 -9.70 -29.51 0.75
CA ASN A 107 -9.99 -30.67 1.59
C ASN A 107 -11.45 -31.11 1.36
N GLN A 108 -11.72 -32.40 1.15
CA GLN A 108 -13.10 -32.86 0.95
C GLN A 108 -13.95 -32.75 2.22
N MET A 109 -13.34 -32.85 3.40
CA MET A 109 -14.00 -32.70 4.69
C MET A 109 -14.00 -31.23 5.13
N GLN A 110 -15.08 -30.53 4.77
CA GLN A 110 -15.32 -29.11 5.07
C GLN A 110 -15.85 -28.88 6.49
N MET A 111 -15.09 -29.35 7.50
CA MET A 111 -15.35 -29.04 8.91
C MET A 111 -14.47 -27.87 9.36
N PHE A 112 -15.06 -26.87 10.02
CA PHE A 112 -14.30 -25.75 10.54
C PHE A 112 -13.42 -26.18 11.73
N LYS A 113 -12.14 -25.80 11.70
CA LYS A 113 -11.16 -26.01 12.77
C LYS A 113 -10.21 -24.81 12.80
N PRO A 114 -9.99 -24.17 13.96
CA PRO A 114 -9.14 -22.97 14.05
C PRO A 114 -7.69 -23.17 13.56
N GLU A 115 -7.13 -24.37 13.70
CA GLU A 115 -5.74 -24.63 13.30
C GLU A 115 -5.53 -24.76 11.80
N GLU A 116 -6.62 -24.93 11.05
CA GLU A 116 -6.57 -25.23 9.63
C GLU A 116 -6.55 -23.97 8.77
N TYR A 117 -6.31 -24.18 7.48
CA TYR A 117 -6.23 -23.12 6.48
C TYR A 117 -7.48 -23.07 5.62
N TYR A 118 -7.84 -21.86 5.20
CA TYR A 118 -9.04 -21.58 4.43
C TYR A 118 -8.70 -20.67 3.25
N ALA A 119 -9.07 -21.07 2.04
CA ALA A 119 -8.90 -20.26 0.84
C ALA A 119 -10.18 -19.47 0.54
N TRP A 120 -10.01 -18.24 0.09
CA TRP A 120 -11.09 -17.33 -0.27
C TRP A 120 -11.64 -17.65 -1.66
N PHE A 121 -12.95 -17.84 -1.74
CA PHE A 121 -13.71 -17.92 -2.99
C PHE A 121 -14.69 -16.75 -3.14
N TYR A 122 -14.53 -15.74 -2.29
CA TYR A 122 -15.33 -14.53 -2.26
C TYR A 122 -14.46 -13.33 -2.65
N GLU A 123 -14.83 -12.67 -3.73
CA GLU A 123 -14.11 -11.52 -4.30
C GLU A 123 -14.45 -10.20 -3.59
N GLY A 124 -15.45 -10.17 -2.71
CA GLY A 124 -15.90 -8.93 -2.05
C GLY A 124 -16.68 -7.99 -2.99
N SER A 125 -16.89 -6.75 -2.54
CA SER A 125 -17.51 -5.71 -3.38
C SER A 125 -16.51 -5.16 -4.38
N GLN A 126 -16.67 -5.52 -5.66
CA GLN A 126 -15.86 -5.02 -6.78
C GLN A 126 -16.33 -3.67 -7.32
N TRP A 127 -17.25 -3.01 -6.61
CA TRP A 127 -17.88 -1.78 -7.09
C TRP A 127 -16.87 -0.64 -7.28
N THR A 128 -15.86 -0.52 -6.43
CA THR A 128 -14.79 0.49 -6.59
C THR A 128 -13.94 0.22 -7.82
N THR A 129 -13.63 -1.05 -8.10
CA THR A 129 -12.90 -1.47 -9.31
C THR A 129 -13.71 -1.13 -10.56
N TYR A 130 -15.00 -1.46 -10.58
CA TYR A 130 -15.89 -1.13 -11.70
C TYR A 130 -16.08 0.37 -11.87
N ALA A 131 -16.30 1.12 -10.78
CA ALA A 131 -16.45 2.57 -10.81
C ALA A 131 -15.16 3.26 -11.29
N GLY A 132 -14.00 2.80 -10.80
CA GLY A 132 -12.69 3.27 -11.25
C GLY A 132 -12.44 2.96 -12.72
N GLY A 133 -12.78 1.75 -13.18
CA GLY A 133 -12.70 1.37 -14.58
C GLY A 133 -13.60 2.22 -15.48
N MET A 134 -14.86 2.43 -15.08
CA MET A 134 -15.81 3.28 -15.80
C MET A 134 -15.33 4.74 -15.87
N LEU A 135 -14.79 5.26 -14.76
CA LEU A 135 -14.22 6.60 -14.70
C LEU A 135 -13.01 6.75 -15.63
N MET A 136 -12.11 5.77 -15.64
CA MET A 136 -10.93 5.77 -16.51
C MET A 136 -11.34 5.78 -17.99
N VAL A 137 -12.31 4.95 -18.37
CA VAL A 137 -12.87 4.92 -19.72
C VAL A 137 -13.55 6.25 -20.07
N ALA A 138 -14.33 6.84 -19.15
CA ALA A 138 -14.99 8.11 -19.36
C ALA A 138 -13.98 9.26 -19.58
N ILE A 139 -12.89 9.30 -18.82
CA ILE A 139 -11.81 10.30 -18.99
C ILE A 139 -11.13 10.13 -20.35
N MET A 140 -10.80 8.88 -20.72
CA MET A 140 -10.18 8.59 -22.02
C MET A 140 -11.10 8.99 -23.18
N LEU A 141 -12.38 8.64 -23.09
CA LEU A 141 -13.39 9.00 -24.10
C LEU A 141 -13.54 10.52 -24.20
N ALA A 142 -13.62 11.22 -23.07
CA ALA A 142 -13.69 12.68 -23.05
C ALA A 142 -12.49 13.31 -23.75
N GLY A 143 -11.27 12.80 -23.50
CA GLY A 143 -10.04 13.25 -24.17
C GLY A 143 -10.03 12.98 -25.68
N VAL A 144 -10.40 11.77 -26.12
CA VAL A 144 -10.46 11.43 -27.56
C VAL A 144 -11.55 12.24 -28.28
N MET A 145 -12.67 12.50 -27.62
CA MET A 145 -13.76 13.32 -28.16
C MET A 145 -13.49 14.83 -28.09
N PHE A 146 -12.31 15.29 -27.67
CA PHE A 146 -11.95 16.72 -27.66
C PHE A 146 -12.29 17.48 -28.96
N PRO A 147 -12.14 16.90 -30.18
CA PRO A 147 -12.57 17.56 -31.42
C PRO A 147 -14.08 17.87 -31.50
N LEU A 148 -14.91 17.10 -30.81
CA LEU A 148 -16.37 17.26 -30.77
C LEU A 148 -16.83 18.21 -29.65
N TRP A 149 -15.93 18.74 -28.83
CA TRP A 149 -16.31 19.59 -27.71
C TRP A 149 -16.87 20.95 -28.18
N PRO A 150 -17.89 21.49 -27.48
CA PRO A 150 -18.38 22.84 -27.72
C PRO A 150 -17.24 23.87 -27.69
N PRO A 151 -17.29 24.93 -28.52
CA PRO A 151 -16.24 25.95 -28.56
C PRO A 151 -15.92 26.56 -27.19
N THR A 152 -16.92 26.72 -26.32
CA THR A 152 -16.76 27.25 -24.95
C THR A 152 -15.88 26.36 -24.06
N MET A 153 -16.02 25.04 -24.16
CA MET A 153 -15.19 24.10 -23.40
C MET A 153 -13.75 24.08 -23.90
N ARG A 154 -13.55 24.14 -25.22
CA ARG A 154 -12.20 24.25 -25.82
C ARG A 154 -11.48 25.52 -25.36
N LEU A 155 -12.21 26.63 -25.30
CA LEU A 155 -11.68 27.89 -24.76
C LEU A 155 -11.33 27.76 -23.26
N GLY A 156 -12.17 27.07 -22.47
CA GLY A 156 -11.87 26.76 -21.08
C GLY A 156 -10.59 25.95 -20.88
N VAL A 157 -10.39 24.89 -21.67
CA VAL A 157 -9.14 24.10 -21.66
C VAL A 157 -7.94 24.95 -22.07
N TRP A 158 -8.11 25.84 -23.06
CA TRP A 158 -7.05 26.76 -23.47
C TRP A 158 -6.63 27.69 -22.33
N TYR A 159 -7.58 28.34 -21.65
CA TYR A 159 -7.29 29.19 -20.49
C TYR A 159 -6.66 28.40 -19.35
N LEU A 160 -7.15 27.19 -19.07
CA LEU A 160 -6.57 26.33 -18.04
C LEU A 160 -5.13 25.94 -18.38
N SER A 161 -4.85 25.62 -19.65
CA SER A 161 -3.51 25.31 -20.13
C SER A 161 -2.56 26.51 -19.98
N ILE A 162 -3.00 27.70 -20.40
CA ILE A 162 -2.22 28.95 -20.23
C ILE A 162 -2.00 29.27 -18.75
N ALA A 163 -3.00 29.06 -17.89
CA ALA A 163 -2.87 29.26 -16.45
C ALA A 163 -1.86 28.29 -15.81
N CYS A 164 -1.92 26.99 -16.16
CA CYS A 164 -0.94 26.00 -15.72
C CYS A 164 0.47 26.34 -16.22
N LEU A 165 0.62 26.75 -17.49
CA LEU A 165 1.90 27.15 -18.06
C LEU A 165 2.45 28.41 -17.38
N GLY A 166 1.57 29.37 -17.05
CA GLY A 166 1.91 30.56 -16.28
C GLY A 166 2.39 30.21 -14.87
N LEU A 167 1.70 29.31 -14.17
CA LEU A 167 2.11 28.83 -12.83
C LEU A 167 3.49 28.17 -12.89
N ILE A 168 3.72 27.30 -13.89
CA ILE A 168 5.02 26.68 -14.14
C ILE A 168 6.09 27.75 -14.43
N GLY A 169 5.77 28.74 -15.26
CA GLY A 169 6.66 29.86 -15.58
C GLY A 169 7.03 30.70 -14.35
N VAL A 170 6.08 30.99 -13.47
CA VAL A 170 6.32 31.67 -12.19
C VAL A 170 7.26 30.84 -11.31
N PHE A 171 7.04 29.53 -11.25
CA PHE A 171 7.89 28.63 -10.46
C PHE A 171 9.34 28.61 -10.97
N PHE A 172 9.54 28.55 -12.29
CA PHE A 172 10.87 28.71 -12.90
C PHE A 172 11.46 30.11 -12.65
N GLY A 173 10.65 31.16 -12.75
CA GLY A 173 11.07 32.53 -12.45
C GLY A 173 11.62 32.66 -11.03
N ILE A 174 10.90 32.14 -10.03
CA ILE A 174 11.35 32.11 -8.63
C ILE A 174 12.64 31.29 -8.49
N ALA A 175 12.75 30.14 -9.17
CA ALA A 175 13.96 29.32 -9.13
C ALA A 175 15.18 30.02 -9.74
N ILE A 176 15.01 30.76 -10.84
CA ILE A 176 16.07 31.54 -11.48
C ILE A 176 16.47 32.73 -10.61
N LEU A 177 15.50 33.50 -10.10
CA LEU A 177 15.77 34.61 -9.18
C LEU A 177 16.54 34.11 -7.95
N ARG A 178 16.11 33.00 -7.35
CA ARG A 178 16.80 32.32 -6.25
C ARG A 178 18.27 32.02 -6.60
N LEU A 179 18.54 31.49 -7.80
CA LEU A 179 19.91 31.21 -8.26
C LEU A 179 20.75 32.49 -8.40
N ILE A 180 20.20 33.53 -9.02
CA ILE A 180 20.89 34.82 -9.20
C ILE A 180 21.23 35.43 -7.84
N PHE A 181 20.27 35.48 -6.91
CA PHE A 181 20.49 35.98 -5.54
C PHE A 181 21.57 35.18 -4.81
N TYR A 182 21.57 33.85 -4.96
CA TYR A 182 22.60 33.02 -4.37
C TYR A 182 23.99 33.34 -4.93
N ILE A 183 24.14 33.46 -6.26
CA ILE A 183 25.42 33.80 -6.89
C ILE A 183 25.93 35.16 -6.39
N ILE A 184 25.08 36.19 -6.37
CA ILE A 184 25.46 37.53 -5.90
C ILE A 184 25.88 37.49 -4.42
N THR A 185 25.09 36.83 -3.57
CA THR A 185 25.36 36.80 -2.12
C THR A 185 26.60 35.99 -1.79
N VAL A 186 26.89 34.88 -2.48
CA VAL A 186 28.15 34.13 -2.31
C VAL A 186 29.38 35.00 -2.64
N VAL A 187 29.30 35.84 -3.68
CA VAL A 187 30.42 36.71 -4.10
C VAL A 187 30.62 37.89 -3.14
N VAL A 188 29.54 38.50 -2.64
CA VAL A 188 29.61 39.71 -1.81
C VAL A 188 29.69 39.41 -0.30
N ALA A 189 28.99 38.38 0.17
CA ALA A 189 28.85 38.02 1.58
C ALA A 189 28.88 36.49 1.76
N SER A 190 30.08 35.92 1.87
CA SER A 190 30.25 34.51 2.22
C SER A 190 29.90 34.30 3.71
N PRO A 191 29.03 33.34 4.09
CA PRO A 191 28.38 32.28 3.31
C PRO A 191 27.11 32.76 2.57
N GLY A 192 26.86 32.28 1.35
CA GLY A 192 25.73 32.73 0.52
C GLY A 192 24.36 32.61 1.19
N ILE A 193 23.42 33.47 0.78
CA ILE A 193 22.04 33.42 1.26
C ILE A 193 21.22 32.53 0.32
N TRP A 194 20.52 31.56 0.91
CA TRP A 194 19.57 30.73 0.20
C TRP A 194 18.15 31.26 0.35
N VAL A 195 17.61 31.87 -0.72
CA VAL A 195 16.21 32.31 -0.78
C VAL A 195 15.28 31.10 -0.99
N PHE A 196 14.17 31.01 -0.26
CA PHE A 196 13.20 29.89 -0.29
C PHE A 196 13.82 28.49 -0.19
N PRO A 197 14.43 28.12 0.96
CA PRO A 197 15.10 26.83 1.14
C PRO A 197 14.18 25.62 0.90
N LYS A 198 12.88 25.74 1.22
CA LYS A 198 11.90 24.65 1.15
C LYS A 198 11.08 24.59 -0.14
N LEU A 199 11.42 25.38 -1.17
CA LEU A 199 10.64 25.44 -2.42
C LEU A 199 10.47 24.07 -3.11
N PHE A 200 11.46 23.19 -2.98
CA PHE A 200 11.47 21.82 -3.52
C PHE A 200 11.45 20.73 -2.43
N ALA A 201 11.15 21.10 -1.18
CA ALA A 201 10.99 20.11 -0.11
C ALA A 201 9.58 19.50 -0.18
N ASP A 202 9.42 18.28 0.34
CA ASP A 202 8.13 17.58 0.46
C ASP A 202 7.24 18.23 1.55
N VAL A 203 6.93 19.51 1.39
CA VAL A 203 6.10 20.30 2.29
C VAL A 203 4.96 20.93 1.50
N GLY A 204 3.87 21.29 2.19
CA GLY A 204 2.73 21.91 1.54
C GLY A 204 3.11 23.24 0.87
N PHE A 205 2.35 23.65 -0.15
CA PHE A 205 2.65 24.84 -0.96
C PHE A 205 2.98 26.10 -0.12
N VAL A 206 2.21 26.37 0.94
CA VAL A 206 2.44 27.54 1.81
C VAL A 206 3.74 27.40 2.63
N GLU A 207 4.06 26.19 3.08
CA GLU A 207 5.28 25.92 3.85
C GLU A 207 6.54 25.96 2.98
N SER A 208 6.41 25.75 1.67
CA SER A 208 7.50 25.88 0.70
C SER A 208 8.07 27.30 0.66
N PHE A 209 7.26 28.31 0.99
CA PHE A 209 7.66 29.74 0.96
C PHE A 209 8.11 30.29 2.32
N ILE A 210 8.15 29.47 3.38
CA ILE A 210 8.53 29.91 4.74
C ILE A 210 9.62 28.98 5.31
N PRO A 211 10.81 29.51 5.67
CA PRO A 211 11.22 30.92 5.70
C PRO A 211 11.57 31.48 4.30
N LEU A 212 11.50 32.80 4.13
CA LEU A 212 11.83 33.48 2.86
C LEU A 212 13.32 33.36 2.48
N TRP A 213 14.21 33.29 3.46
CA TRP A 213 15.65 33.16 3.26
C TRP A 213 16.31 32.45 4.45
N GLU A 214 17.43 31.76 4.20
CA GLU A 214 18.26 31.09 5.20
C GLU A 214 19.72 31.19 4.78
N TRP A 215 20.66 31.30 5.73
CA TRP A 215 22.09 31.28 5.42
C TRP A 215 22.52 29.87 5.02
N ASP A 216 23.29 29.72 3.93
CA ASP A 216 23.86 28.44 3.51
C ASP A 216 25.09 28.10 4.37
N LEU A 217 24.85 27.77 5.63
CA LEU A 217 25.88 27.34 6.55
C LEU A 217 26.26 25.89 6.22
N PRO A 218 27.56 25.56 6.09
CA PRO A 218 27.98 24.18 5.91
C PRO A 218 27.48 23.37 7.11
N LYS A 219 26.56 22.43 6.85
CA LYS A 219 26.02 21.53 7.87
C LYS A 219 27.19 20.83 8.56
N LYS A 220 27.54 21.25 9.78
CA LYS A 220 28.48 20.51 10.63
C LYS A 220 27.92 19.10 10.76
N LYS A 221 28.62 18.12 10.15
CA LYS A 221 28.37 16.70 10.39
C LYS A 221 28.68 16.43 11.86
N THR A 222 27.73 16.63 12.76
CA THR A 222 27.79 16.11 14.11
C THR A 222 27.76 14.59 14.00
N LYS A 223 28.96 13.99 13.94
CA LYS A 223 29.18 12.58 14.26
C LYS A 223 28.46 12.33 15.59
N LYS A 224 27.40 11.52 15.53
CA LYS A 224 26.65 11.03 16.68
C LYS A 224 27.56 10.07 17.45
N THR A 225 28.42 10.60 18.32
CA THR A 225 29.20 9.80 19.26
C THR A 225 28.24 9.23 20.31
N ARG A 226 28.14 7.90 20.32
CA ARG A 226 27.53 7.11 21.39
C ARG A 226 28.37 7.24 22.68
N LYS A 227 27.74 7.67 23.79
CA LYS A 227 28.05 7.48 25.25
C LYS A 227 27.68 8.78 25.98
N GLY A 228 26.82 8.87 27.00
CA GLY A 228 26.00 7.93 27.76
C GLY A 228 25.18 8.73 28.79
N LYS A 229 24.00 8.20 29.18
CA LYS A 229 23.23 8.30 30.46
C LYS A 229 23.72 9.34 31.51
N GLU A 230 22.89 10.14 32.20
CA GLU A 230 21.61 9.81 32.86
C GLU A 230 20.90 11.07 33.47
N LYS A 231 19.55 11.06 33.52
CA LYS A 231 18.59 11.79 34.41
C LYS A 231 18.43 13.32 34.17
N ALA A 232 17.25 13.92 34.03
CA ALA A 232 15.92 13.74 34.66
C ALA A 232 14.79 14.03 33.63
N LYS A 233 13.78 13.17 33.41
CA LYS A 233 12.46 13.00 34.10
C LYS A 233 11.53 14.23 34.13
N GLY A 234 10.39 14.08 33.44
CA GLY A 234 9.10 14.79 33.61
C GLY A 234 8.82 15.83 32.50
N SER A 235 7.73 15.82 31.73
CA SER A 235 6.46 15.08 31.74
C SER A 235 5.79 15.19 30.35
N ALA A 236 4.93 14.20 30.05
CA ALA A 236 3.68 14.19 29.23
C ALA A 236 3.39 15.36 28.24
N GLU A 237 2.82 15.19 27.04
CA GLU A 237 1.90 14.16 26.53
C GLU A 237 1.69 14.26 24.98
N LYS A 238 1.49 13.10 24.34
CA LYS A 238 0.71 12.73 23.11
C LYS A 238 0.43 13.72 21.97
N LEU A 239 0.74 13.30 20.72
CA LEU A 239 -0.14 12.69 19.70
C LEU A 239 0.68 12.55 18.38
N ALA A 240 1.12 11.37 17.93
CA ALA A 240 0.41 10.31 17.20
C ALA A 240 -0.05 10.66 15.77
N SER A 241 0.80 10.34 14.78
CA SER A 241 0.51 9.94 13.40
C SER A 241 1.88 9.59 12.77
N GLY A 242 2.21 8.40 12.26
CA GLY A 242 1.42 7.35 11.65
C GLY A 242 2.07 6.99 10.30
N GLY A 243 3.24 6.35 10.31
CA GLY A 243 3.97 5.93 9.09
C GLY A 243 4.84 4.70 9.35
N ALA A 244 4.64 3.66 8.55
CA ALA A 244 5.14 2.30 8.75
C ALA A 244 6.68 2.18 8.74
N PHE A 245 7.24 1.51 9.74
CA PHE A 245 8.64 1.10 9.80
C PHE A 245 8.73 -0.41 9.55
N ILE A 246 9.51 -0.80 8.54
CA ILE A 246 9.85 -2.20 8.26
C ILE A 246 11.09 -2.52 9.10
N GLU A 247 10.96 -3.49 10.00
CA GLU A 247 12.04 -3.97 10.86
C GLU A 247 12.81 -5.07 10.10
N GLU A 248 14.05 -4.75 9.69
CA GLU A 248 15.01 -5.70 9.17
C GLU A 248 15.84 -6.22 10.36
N VAL A 249 15.74 -7.53 10.61
CA VAL A 249 16.43 -8.22 11.70
C VAL A 249 17.82 -8.62 11.22
N ASP A 250 18.85 -8.07 11.87
CA ASP A 250 20.26 -8.38 11.68
C ASP A 250 20.59 -9.68 12.44
N ASP A 251 20.82 -10.79 11.72
CA ASP A 251 21.34 -12.03 12.30
C ASP A 251 22.86 -12.02 12.22
N SER A 252 23.47 -11.99 13.40
CA SER A 252 24.91 -12.01 13.59
C SER A 252 25.48 -13.41 13.40
N GLY A 253 26.36 -13.57 12.41
CA GLY A 253 27.53 -14.44 12.51
C GLY A 253 27.57 -15.63 11.55
N VAL A 254 28.42 -15.53 10.51
CA VAL A 254 29.61 -16.38 10.28
C VAL A 254 30.09 -16.21 8.83
N SER A 255 31.34 -15.76 8.72
CA SER A 255 32.33 -15.82 7.63
C SER A 255 31.90 -16.21 6.20
N GLY A 256 32.22 -15.36 5.23
CA GLY A 256 32.36 -15.78 3.83
C GLY A 256 32.45 -14.63 2.85
N SER A 257 33.67 -14.25 2.47
CA SER A 257 33.99 -13.38 1.33
C SER A 257 33.17 -13.73 0.09
N SER A 258 32.55 -12.73 -0.57
CA SER A 258 32.55 -12.56 -2.04
C SER A 258 31.79 -11.29 -2.44
N ARG A 259 32.50 -10.35 -3.07
CA ARG A 259 32.01 -9.12 -3.67
C ARG A 259 31.31 -9.43 -5.00
N PRO A 260 30.11 -8.91 -5.32
CA PRO A 260 29.50 -9.19 -6.62
C PRO A 260 30.15 -8.32 -7.72
N GLN A 261 30.68 -9.01 -8.73
CA GLN A 261 31.27 -8.45 -9.94
C GLN A 261 30.14 -8.09 -10.92
N SER A 262 30.16 -6.87 -11.44
CA SER A 262 29.24 -6.36 -12.46
C SER A 262 29.33 -7.20 -13.73
N ARG A 263 28.22 -7.78 -14.19
CA ARG A 263 28.14 -8.48 -15.47
C ARG A 263 27.58 -7.55 -16.54
N THR A 264 28.45 -7.15 -17.45
CA THR A 264 28.11 -6.49 -18.72
C THR A 264 27.67 -7.55 -19.72
N ALA A 265 26.68 -7.24 -20.56
CA ALA A 265 26.13 -8.12 -21.59
C ALA A 265 27.10 -8.26 -22.78
N THR A 266 27.25 -9.49 -23.30
CA THR A 266 27.94 -9.80 -24.55
C THR A 266 26.92 -10.37 -25.53
N VAL A 267 26.90 -9.81 -26.74
CA VAL A 267 26.13 -10.26 -27.91
C VAL A 267 26.94 -11.36 -28.60
N GLU A 268 26.30 -12.47 -28.95
CA GLU A 268 26.90 -13.59 -29.67
C GLU A 268 26.47 -13.50 -31.14
N ASP A 269 27.43 -13.21 -32.03
CA ASP A 269 27.25 -13.30 -33.49
C ASP A 269 27.45 -14.75 -33.93
N VAL A 270 26.49 -15.24 -34.72
CA VAL A 270 26.47 -16.57 -35.33
C VAL A 270 27.38 -16.56 -36.57
N PRO A 271 28.35 -17.49 -36.72
CA PRO A 271 29.07 -17.66 -37.98
C PRO A 271 28.22 -18.46 -38.98
N GLU A 272 28.12 -17.94 -40.21
CA GLU A 272 27.64 -18.67 -41.39
C GLU A 272 28.67 -19.70 -41.83
N GLU A 273 28.27 -20.97 -41.92
CA GLU A 273 28.54 -21.91 -43.03
C GLU A 273 27.42 -22.97 -43.09
#